data_AF-A0A8J6VTT5-F1
#
_entry.id   AF-A0A8J6VTT5-F1
#
_cell.length_a   1.000
_cell.length_b   1.000
_cell.length_c   1.000
_cell.angle_alpha   90.00
_cell.angle_beta   90.00
_cell.angle_gamma   90.00
#
_symmetry.space_group_name_H-M   'P 1'
#
loop_
_entity.id
_entity.type
_entity.pdbx_description
1 polymer ?
#
loop_
_entity_poly.entity_id
_entity_poly.type
_entity_poly.pdbx_seq_one_letter_code
_entity_poly.pdbx_strand_id
1 'polypeptide(L)'
;MQDLRTEVVLKLAQIINPQIRANEKFSLDIEFLRQLPDGTLGREVAQFLDQNGFDPLNSGDWIQRTHDIWHVLTGLSASEHDEFVLQAFVRSQVFRPSSAILVIAGLLTRKCNLKEVAHSIKTGRLAKHIVEWDMESDWETPLELVRQKLGIVPLTAYSLK
;
A
#
# COMPACT_ATOMS: atom_id res chain seq x y z
N MET A 1 15.63 -8.17 -7.93
CA MET A 1 16.75 -8.71 -7.11
C MET A 1 16.87 -7.85 -5.85
N GLN A 2 16.32 -8.30 -4.72
CA GLN A 2 16.32 -7.53 -3.46
C GLN A 2 17.74 -7.50 -2.85
N ASP A 3 18.24 -6.32 -2.50
CA ASP A 3 19.52 -6.15 -1.79
C ASP A 3 19.38 -6.62 -0.33
N LEU A 4 20.47 -7.13 0.25
CA LEU A 4 20.61 -7.61 1.63
C LEU A 4 20.07 -6.60 2.66
N ARG A 5 20.21 -5.29 2.40
CA ARG A 5 19.65 -4.23 3.25
C ARG A 5 18.13 -4.29 3.31
N THR A 6 17.47 -4.50 2.17
CA THR A 6 16.01 -4.62 2.07
C THR A 6 15.51 -5.87 2.81
N GLU A 7 16.22 -6.98 2.68
CA GLU A 7 15.87 -8.23 3.36
C GLU A 7 15.91 -8.09 4.90
N VAL A 8 16.94 -7.41 5.43
CA VAL A 8 17.06 -7.14 6.87
C VAL A 8 15.92 -6.25 7.36
N VAL A 9 15.58 -5.19 6.62
CA VAL A 9 14.48 -4.29 6.97
C VAL A 9 13.14 -5.03 6.98
N LEU A 10 12.88 -5.87 5.97
CA LEU A 10 11.66 -6.68 5.90
C LEU A 10 11.56 -7.67 7.07
N LYS A 11 12.66 -8.37 7.40
CA LYS A 11 12.71 -9.28 8.55
C LYS A 11 12.46 -8.56 9.88
N LEU A 12 13.06 -7.38 10.09
CA LEU A 12 12.79 -6.58 11.29
C LEU A 12 11.33 -6.15 11.36
N ALA A 13 10.75 -5.72 10.24
CA ALA A 13 9.33 -5.39 10.17
C ALA A 13 8.44 -6.59 10.50
N GLN A 14 8.81 -7.81 10.08
CA GLN A 14 8.09 -9.03 10.43
C GLN A 14 8.17 -9.36 11.93
N ILE A 15 9.29 -9.05 12.59
CA ILE A 15 9.45 -9.31 14.03
C ILE A 15 8.63 -8.33 14.87
N ILE A 16 8.64 -7.04 14.54
CA ILE A 16 8.04 -6.01 15.40
C ILE A 16 6.54 -5.82 15.16
N ASN A 17 6.02 -6.25 14.01
CA ASN A 17 4.61 -6.10 13.69
C ASN A 17 3.81 -7.34 14.12
N PRO A 18 2.60 -7.16 14.67
CA PRO A 18 1.63 -8.24 14.74
C PRO A 18 1.36 -8.81 13.34
N GLN A 19 1.40 -10.13 13.24
CA GLN A 19 1.22 -10.83 11.97
C GLN A 19 -0.26 -11.00 11.64
N ILE A 20 -0.66 -10.57 10.44
CA ILE A 20 -2.07 -10.57 10.01
C ILE A 20 -2.27 -11.53 8.85
N ARG A 21 -3.18 -12.49 9.02
CA ARG A 21 -3.52 -13.50 8.00
C ARG A 21 -2.25 -14.17 7.42
N ALA A 22 -1.25 -14.43 8.28
CA ALA A 22 0.07 -14.90 7.85
C ALA A 22 0.03 -16.27 7.15
N ASN A 23 -0.89 -17.15 7.56
CA ASN A 23 -1.06 -18.48 6.98
C ASN A 23 -1.94 -18.48 5.71
N GLU A 24 -2.53 -17.35 5.37
CA GLU A 24 -3.36 -17.27 4.19
C GLU A 24 -2.51 -17.23 2.93
N LYS A 25 -2.91 -17.98 1.90
CA LYS A 25 -2.26 -17.93 0.60
C LYS A 25 -2.80 -16.73 -0.15
N PHE A 26 -1.90 -15.83 -0.51
CA PHE A 26 -2.16 -14.69 -1.37
C PHE A 26 -0.97 -14.58 -2.31
N SER A 27 -1.24 -14.58 -3.61
CA SER A 27 -0.24 -14.46 -4.67
C SER A 27 -0.89 -13.77 -5.85
N LEU A 28 -0.21 -12.78 -6.41
CA LEU A 28 -0.69 -12.06 -7.58
C LEU A 28 -0.34 -12.83 -8.85
N ASP A 29 -1.36 -13.19 -9.64
CA ASP A 29 -1.16 -13.64 -11.02
C ASP A 29 -0.96 -12.42 -11.93
N ILE A 30 0.28 -11.92 -11.98
CA ILE A 30 0.59 -10.70 -12.71
C ILE A 30 0.32 -10.82 -14.22
N GLU A 31 0.51 -11.99 -14.81
CA GLU A 31 0.24 -12.15 -16.24
C GLU A 31 -1.26 -12.03 -16.54
N PHE A 32 -2.13 -12.55 -15.66
CA PHE A 32 -3.56 -12.30 -15.74
C PHE A 32 -3.87 -10.81 -15.55
N LEU A 33 -3.34 -10.17 -14.50
CA LEU A 33 -3.62 -8.76 -14.21
C LEU A 33 -3.19 -7.81 -15.35
N ARG A 34 -2.08 -8.11 -16.03
CA ARG A 34 -1.62 -7.34 -17.20
C ARG A 34 -2.60 -7.38 -18.37
N GLN A 35 -3.40 -8.44 -18.51
CA GLN A 35 -4.34 -8.60 -19.64
C GLN A 35 -5.66 -7.86 -19.41
N LEU A 36 -5.91 -7.37 -18.20
CA LEU A 36 -7.14 -6.66 -17.87
C LEU A 36 -7.22 -5.28 -18.54
N PRO A 37 -8.44 -4.75 -18.76
CA PRO A 37 -8.63 -3.43 -19.36
C PRO A 37 -8.01 -2.32 -18.51
N ASP A 38 -7.49 -1.28 -19.17
CA ASP A 38 -6.96 -0.08 -18.51
C ASP A 38 -8.01 0.56 -17.58
N GLY A 39 -7.56 1.04 -16.41
CA GLY A 39 -8.43 1.59 -15.37
C GLY A 39 -9.12 0.56 -14.47
N THR A 40 -8.95 -0.74 -14.68
CA THR A 40 -9.36 -1.77 -13.70
C THR A 40 -8.33 -1.92 -12.59
N LEU A 41 -8.76 -2.29 -11.37
CA LEU A 41 -7.86 -2.45 -10.23
C LEU A 41 -6.65 -3.33 -10.57
N GLY A 42 -6.90 -4.49 -11.16
CA GLY A 42 -5.85 -5.45 -11.50
C GLY A 42 -4.86 -4.88 -12.52
N ARG A 43 -5.36 -4.24 -13.57
CA ARG A 43 -4.51 -3.60 -14.59
C ARG A 43 -3.64 -2.50 -13.98
N GLU A 44 -4.20 -1.67 -13.11
CA GLU A 44 -3.46 -0.58 -12.45
C GLU A 44 -2.41 -1.12 -11.46
N VAL A 45 -2.67 -2.24 -10.77
CA VAL A 45 -1.67 -2.95 -9.95
C VAL A 45 -0.52 -3.48 -10.80
N ALA A 46 -0.83 -4.13 -11.92
CA ALA A 46 0.20 -4.61 -12.83
C ALA A 46 1.05 -3.44 -13.39
N GLN A 47 0.40 -2.36 -13.81
CA GLN A 47 1.09 -1.15 -14.29
C GLN A 47 1.99 -0.53 -13.22
N PHE A 48 1.54 -0.44 -11.96
CA PHE A 48 2.35 0.07 -10.87
C PHE A 48 3.62 -0.76 -10.67
N LEU A 49 3.51 -2.09 -10.65
CA LEU A 49 4.66 -2.98 -10.50
C LEU A 49 5.61 -2.87 -11.70
N ASP A 50 5.08 -2.88 -12.93
CA ASP A 50 5.87 -2.78 -14.16
C ASP A 50 6.63 -1.45 -14.26
N GLN A 51 5.99 -0.33 -13.91
CA GLN A 51 6.62 1.00 -13.95
C GLN A 51 7.77 1.17 -12.95
N ASN A 52 7.69 0.48 -11.82
CA ASN A 52 8.71 0.53 -10.78
C ASN A 52 9.74 -0.61 -10.88
N GLY A 53 9.54 -1.56 -11.79
CA GLY A 53 10.39 -2.74 -11.94
C GLY A 53 10.34 -3.67 -10.72
N PHE A 54 9.17 -3.76 -10.08
CA PHE A 54 8.95 -4.55 -8.87
C PHE A 54 8.39 -5.93 -9.18
N ASP A 55 8.89 -6.92 -8.45
CA ASP A 55 8.25 -8.24 -8.36
C ASP A 55 7.23 -8.23 -7.20
N PRO A 56 6.09 -8.93 -7.31
CA PRO A 56 5.16 -9.07 -6.20
C PRO A 56 5.83 -9.58 -4.93
N LEU A 57 5.50 -8.95 -3.80
CA LEU A 57 5.94 -9.43 -2.50
C LEU A 57 5.24 -10.75 -2.17
N ASN A 58 6.02 -11.84 -2.15
CA ASN A 58 5.54 -13.19 -1.83
C ASN A 58 5.92 -13.66 -0.42
N SER A 59 6.49 -12.76 0.40
CA SER A 59 6.95 -13.07 1.76
C SER A 59 6.25 -12.21 2.80
N GLY A 60 6.30 -12.66 4.05
CA GLY A 60 5.64 -11.99 5.15
C GLY A 60 4.14 -12.23 5.21
N ASP A 61 3.47 -11.39 5.98
CA ASP A 61 2.03 -11.52 6.21
C ASP A 61 1.20 -10.82 5.14
N TRP A 62 -0.12 -10.82 5.30
CA TRP A 62 -1.02 -10.31 4.26
C TRP A 62 -0.85 -8.80 3.98
N ILE A 63 -0.46 -7.99 4.97
CA ILE A 63 -0.23 -6.55 4.75
C ILE A 63 1.02 -6.33 3.89
N GLN A 64 2.08 -7.10 4.13
CA GLN A 64 3.30 -6.99 3.32
C GLN A 64 3.04 -7.43 1.88
N ARG A 65 2.34 -8.55 1.68
CA ARG A 65 2.06 -9.08 0.34
C ARG A 65 1.07 -8.25 -0.47
N THR A 66 0.21 -7.48 0.20
CA THR A 66 -0.73 -6.57 -0.45
C THR A 66 -0.25 -5.13 -0.55
N HIS A 67 0.93 -4.79 0.01
CA HIS A 67 1.38 -3.42 0.20
C HIS A 67 1.31 -2.55 -1.07
N ASP A 68 1.79 -3.07 -2.20
CA ASP A 68 1.81 -2.34 -3.48
C ASP A 68 0.41 -2.00 -4.00
N ILE A 69 -0.60 -2.75 -3.60
CA ILE A 69 -2.00 -2.49 -3.97
C ILE A 69 -2.53 -1.27 -3.20
N TRP A 70 -1.99 -1.00 -2.01
CA TRP A 70 -2.39 0.16 -1.22
C TRP A 70 -1.86 1.46 -1.84
N HIS A 71 -0.71 1.43 -2.51
CA HIS A 71 -0.26 2.52 -3.37
C HIS A 71 -1.28 2.83 -4.44
N VAL A 72 -1.73 1.80 -5.19
CA VAL A 72 -2.73 1.95 -6.25
C VAL A 72 -4.05 2.50 -5.72
N LEU A 73 -4.57 1.97 -4.61
CA LEU A 73 -5.82 2.46 -4.02
C LEU A 73 -5.74 3.93 -3.61
N THR A 74 -4.63 4.33 -2.99
CA THR A 74 -4.42 5.71 -2.50
C THR A 74 -3.91 6.66 -3.59
N GLY A 75 -3.43 6.13 -4.72
CA GLY A 75 -2.79 6.88 -5.79
C GLY A 75 -1.35 7.32 -5.49
N LEU A 76 -0.77 6.89 -4.37
CA LEU A 76 0.60 7.25 -3.98
C LEU A 76 1.63 6.47 -4.82
N SER A 77 2.70 7.13 -5.25
CA SER A 77 3.81 6.49 -5.98
C SER A 77 4.72 5.69 -5.05
N ALA A 78 5.70 4.97 -5.61
CA ALA A 78 6.79 4.34 -4.85
C ALA A 78 7.95 5.32 -4.52
N SER A 79 7.72 6.63 -4.62
CA SER A 79 8.74 7.61 -4.26
C SER A 79 8.97 7.61 -2.75
N GLU A 80 10.19 7.97 -2.33
CA GLU A 80 10.52 7.98 -0.90
C GLU A 80 9.56 8.87 -0.07
N HIS A 81 9.11 10.00 -0.62
CA HIS A 81 8.12 10.86 0.02
C HIS A 81 6.79 10.12 0.23
N ASP A 82 6.25 9.55 -0.83
CA ASP A 82 4.93 8.92 -0.84
C ASP A 82 4.89 7.66 0.02
N GLU A 83 6.00 6.95 0.17
CA GLU A 83 6.15 5.86 1.14
C GLU A 83 5.83 6.33 2.56
N PHE A 84 6.40 7.45 3.02
CA PHE A 84 6.12 7.96 4.36
C PHE A 84 4.64 8.36 4.52
N VAL A 85 4.03 8.90 3.47
CA VAL A 85 2.61 9.26 3.47
C VAL A 85 1.73 8.01 3.48
N LEU A 86 2.09 6.96 2.75
CA LEU A 86 1.35 5.69 2.73
C LEU A 86 1.42 4.98 4.08
N GLN A 87 2.58 4.99 4.77
CA GLN A 87 2.71 4.37 6.08
C GLN A 87 1.76 5.02 7.12
N ALA A 88 1.45 6.31 6.99
CA ALA A 88 0.42 6.96 7.80
C ALA A 88 -1.00 6.39 7.53
N PHE A 89 -1.31 6.09 6.27
CA PHE A 89 -2.57 5.43 5.89
C PHE A 89 -2.62 4.01 6.45
N VAL A 90 -1.57 3.20 6.23
CA VAL A 90 -1.46 1.82 6.74
C VAL A 90 -1.63 1.79 8.25
N ARG A 91 -0.96 2.71 8.97
CA ARG A 91 -1.06 2.80 10.43
C ARG A 91 -2.46 3.13 10.92
N SER A 92 -3.26 3.84 10.13
CA SER A 92 -4.64 4.19 10.48
C SER A 92 -5.62 3.03 10.28
N GLN A 93 -5.33 2.14 9.34
CA GLN A 93 -6.12 0.95 9.04
C GLN A 93 -5.77 -0.22 9.98
N VAL A 94 -4.50 -0.33 10.36
CA VAL A 94 -3.95 -1.49 11.06
C VAL A 94 -2.87 -1.07 12.06
N PHE A 95 -2.82 -1.74 13.21
CA PHE A 95 -1.73 -1.53 14.17
C PHE A 95 -0.41 -2.12 13.66
N ARG A 96 0.43 -1.26 13.06
CA ARG A 96 1.78 -1.57 12.56
C ARG A 96 2.82 -0.64 13.22
N PRO A 97 3.59 -1.12 14.22
CA PRO A 97 4.67 -0.33 14.82
C PRO A 97 5.69 0.18 13.81
N SER A 98 6.08 -0.64 12.82
CA SER A 98 6.98 -0.22 11.73
C SER A 98 6.48 1.01 10.98
N SER A 99 5.20 1.04 10.60
CA SER A 99 4.58 2.18 9.91
C SER A 99 4.63 3.45 10.75
N ALA A 100 4.39 3.36 12.07
CA ALA A 100 4.52 4.52 12.96
C ALA A 100 5.96 5.03 13.04
N ILE A 101 6.95 4.13 13.13
CA ILE A 101 8.37 4.48 13.14
C ILE A 101 8.76 5.20 11.84
N LEU A 102 8.33 4.69 10.69
CA LEU A 102 8.59 5.31 9.40
C LEU A 102 7.98 6.71 9.31
N VAL A 103 6.70 6.88 9.69
CA VAL A 103 6.06 8.22 9.71
C VAL A 103 6.83 9.20 10.59
N ILE A 104 7.26 8.79 11.78
CA ILE A 104 8.06 9.63 12.69
C ILE A 104 9.40 10.00 12.03
N ALA A 105 10.09 9.02 11.42
CA ALA A 105 11.34 9.27 10.71
C ALA A 105 11.16 10.24 9.54
N GLY A 106 10.09 10.10 8.75
CA GLY A 106 9.76 11.00 7.65
C GLY A 106 9.55 12.44 8.11
N LEU A 107 8.83 12.64 9.22
CA LEU A 107 8.62 13.97 9.82
C LEU A 107 9.93 14.59 10.36
N LEU A 108 10.74 13.80 11.07
CA LEU A 108 12.02 14.27 11.63
C LEU A 108 13.03 14.62 10.55
N THR A 109 13.02 13.88 9.45
CA THR A 109 13.91 14.09 8.28
C THR A 109 13.33 15.05 7.25
N ARG A 110 12.12 15.59 7.47
CA ARG A 110 11.38 16.48 6.56
C ARG A 110 11.11 15.88 5.17
N LYS A 111 11.01 14.55 5.09
CA LYS A 111 10.63 13.81 3.88
C LYS A 111 9.13 13.72 3.66
N CYS A 112 8.34 14.09 4.68
CA CYS A 112 6.92 14.38 4.59
C CYS A 112 6.57 15.46 5.63
N ASN A 113 5.37 16.02 5.55
CA ASN A 113 4.91 17.02 6.50
C ASN A 113 3.67 16.58 7.31
N LEU A 114 3.41 17.27 8.42
CA LEU A 114 2.31 16.94 9.32
C LEU A 114 0.92 17.02 8.66
N LYS A 115 0.74 17.88 7.65
CA LYS A 115 -0.56 18.01 6.97
C LYS A 115 -0.83 16.79 6.09
N GLU A 116 0.16 16.32 5.34
CA GLU A 116 0.06 15.09 4.54
C GLU A 116 -0.21 13.88 5.43
N VAL A 117 0.56 13.75 6.52
CA VAL A 117 0.39 12.66 7.49
C VAL A 117 -1.01 12.70 8.11
N ALA A 118 -1.47 13.87 8.57
CA ALA A 118 -2.80 14.02 9.16
C ALA A 118 -3.91 13.72 8.15
N HIS A 119 -3.74 14.15 6.89
CA HIS A 119 -4.70 13.87 5.82
C HIS A 119 -4.75 12.38 5.50
N SER A 120 -3.60 11.74 5.34
CA SER A 120 -3.46 10.29 5.10
C SER A 120 -4.11 9.47 6.21
N ILE A 121 -3.85 9.81 7.48
CA ILE A 121 -4.50 9.17 8.64
C ILE A 121 -6.03 9.39 8.60
N LYS A 122 -6.49 10.59 8.27
CA LYS A 122 -7.93 10.88 8.20
C LYS A 122 -8.59 10.05 7.10
N THR A 123 -8.00 10.02 5.90
CA THR A 123 -8.52 9.24 4.76
C THR A 123 -8.56 7.76 5.11
N GLY A 124 -7.50 7.21 5.70
CA GLY A 124 -7.49 5.82 6.11
C GLY A 124 -8.46 5.51 7.25
N ARG A 125 -8.72 6.42 8.20
CA ARG A 125 -9.78 6.21 9.21
C ARG A 125 -11.20 6.20 8.65
N LEU A 126 -11.43 6.91 7.54
CA LEU A 126 -12.74 6.99 6.89
C LEU A 126 -12.98 5.84 5.91
N ALA A 127 -11.92 5.23 5.41
CA ALA A 127 -12.00 4.07 4.53
C ALA A 127 -12.51 2.83 5.29
N LYS A 128 -13.22 1.96 4.58
CA LYS A 128 -13.52 0.61 5.08
C LYS A 128 -12.23 -0.15 5.38
N HIS A 129 -12.29 -1.08 6.32
CA HIS A 129 -11.13 -1.89 6.69
C HIS A 129 -10.69 -2.77 5.51
N ILE A 130 -9.56 -2.41 4.89
CA ILE A 130 -9.01 -3.12 3.72
C ILE A 130 -8.69 -4.58 4.05
N VAL A 131 -8.36 -4.88 5.31
CA VAL A 131 -8.08 -6.25 5.77
C VAL A 131 -9.29 -7.19 5.67
N GLU A 132 -10.51 -6.64 5.69
CA GLU A 132 -11.77 -7.38 5.62
C GLU A 132 -12.31 -7.49 4.18
N TRP A 133 -11.66 -6.79 3.24
CA TRP A 133 -12.11 -6.74 1.85
C TRP A 133 -11.61 -7.95 1.06
N ASP A 134 -12.53 -8.59 0.33
CA ASP A 134 -12.20 -9.59 -0.68
C ASP A 134 -11.67 -8.91 -1.96
N MET A 135 -10.38 -8.61 -1.92
CA MET A 135 -9.65 -7.91 -2.96
C MET A 135 -9.61 -8.65 -4.29
N GLU A 136 -9.47 -9.97 -4.26
CA GLU A 136 -9.31 -10.79 -5.48
C GLU A 136 -10.58 -10.77 -6.34
N SER A 137 -11.74 -10.57 -5.72
CA SER A 137 -13.03 -10.45 -6.42
C SER A 137 -13.17 -9.18 -7.28
N ASP A 138 -12.33 -8.16 -7.06
CA ASP A 138 -12.47 -6.85 -7.70
C ASP A 138 -11.39 -6.56 -8.75
N TRP A 139 -10.56 -7.53 -9.16
CA TRP A 139 -9.49 -7.27 -10.14
C TRP A 139 -9.97 -6.66 -11.44
N GLU A 140 -11.10 -7.12 -11.95
CA GLU A 140 -11.73 -6.63 -13.18
C GLU A 140 -12.58 -5.36 -12.95
N THR A 141 -12.77 -4.95 -11.70
CA THR A 141 -13.59 -3.78 -11.36
C THR A 141 -12.80 -2.49 -11.63
N PRO A 142 -13.43 -1.46 -12.24
CA PRO A 142 -12.81 -0.14 -12.38
C PRO A 142 -12.29 0.40 -11.04
N LEU A 143 -11.04 0.87 -11.01
CA LEU A 143 -10.36 1.32 -9.80
C LEU A 143 -11.15 2.42 -9.06
N GLU A 144 -11.80 3.33 -9.80
CA GLU A 144 -12.65 4.36 -9.21
C GLU A 144 -13.86 3.78 -8.46
N LEU A 145 -14.46 2.70 -8.96
CA LEU A 145 -15.55 2.02 -8.29
C LEU A 145 -15.06 1.26 -7.05
N VAL A 146 -13.86 0.68 -7.09
CA VAL A 146 -13.22 0.06 -5.92
C VAL A 146 -12.94 1.12 -4.84
N ARG A 147 -12.37 2.27 -5.22
CA ARG A 147 -12.14 3.42 -4.33
C ARG A 147 -13.44 3.89 -3.70
N GLN A 148 -14.50 4.04 -4.50
CA GLN A 148 -15.83 4.39 -3.99
C GLN A 148 -16.39 3.34 -3.03
N LYS A 149 -16.28 2.05 -3.38
CA LYS A 149 -16.71 0.91 -2.55
C LYS A 149 -16.02 0.92 -1.18
N LEU A 150 -14.75 1.27 -1.15
CA LEU A 150 -13.92 1.33 0.06
C LEU A 150 -13.97 2.70 0.77
N GLY A 151 -14.57 3.72 0.16
CA GLY A 151 -14.57 5.08 0.72
C GLY A 151 -13.19 5.76 0.70
N ILE A 152 -12.33 5.39 -0.25
CA ILE A 152 -10.98 5.93 -0.38
C ILE A 152 -11.00 7.09 -1.38
N VAL A 153 -10.55 8.26 -0.93
CA VAL A 153 -10.27 9.41 -1.80
C VAL A 153 -8.77 9.42 -2.09
N PRO A 154 -8.33 9.46 -3.37
CA PRO A 154 -6.91 9.49 -3.71
C PRO A 154 -6.16 10.64 -3.04
N LEU A 155 -4.94 10.36 -2.57
CA LEU A 155 -4.08 11.30 -1.86
C LEU A 155 -3.18 12.12 -2.80
N THR A 156 -3.20 11.82 -4.10
CA THR A 156 -2.42 12.52 -5.16
C THR A 156 -2.63 14.03 -5.21
N ALA A 157 -3.80 14.51 -4.79
CA ALA A 157 -4.13 15.93 -4.80
C ALA A 157 -3.39 16.77 -3.74
N TYR A 158 -2.70 16.14 -2.78
CA TYR A 158 -1.97 16.84 -1.71
C TYR A 158 -0.45 16.95 -1.94
N SER A 159 0.11 16.29 -2.95
CA SER A 159 1.55 16.32 -3.28
C SER A 159 1.99 17.56 -4.09
N LEU A 160 1.07 18.50 -4.34
CA LEU A 160 1.36 19.78 -4.99
C LEU A 160 1.05 20.94 -4.03
N LYS A 161 2.03 21.35 -3.24
CA LYS A 161 2.28 22.76 -2.85
C LYS A 161 3.57 22.93 -2.06
#